data_AF-A0A101GDB8-F1
#
_entry.id   AF-A0A101GDB8-F1
#
_cell.length_a   1.000
_cell.length_b   1.000
_cell.length_c   1.000
_cell.angle_alpha   90.00
_cell.angle_beta   90.00
_cell.angle_gamma   90.00
#
_symmetry.space_group_name_H-M   'P 1'
#
loop_
_entity.id
_entity.type
_entity.pdbx_description
1 polymer ?
#
loop_
_entity_poly.entity_id
_entity_poly.type
_entity_poly.pdbx_seq_one_letter_code
_entity_poly.pdbx_strand_id
1 'polypeptide(L)'
;MCCFYFNCWDKFEHEKALELLQPYDKDFFAYIIPLKRILRKTKATGYELVGDLLNNAERRATQQRYDDAIARLYRATELFAQIRIEKTKGYKLGNLTLKELDEELRPEYSKYMKENDRLLLGLREDYELLYKMKDPVGNEFKENEGSLLEALKHRNSSILAHGLIPLKEKDYNFVNERLKGFILRAAKRINLHLEMKQLPQEEIIKS
;
A
#
# COMPACT_ATOMS: atom_id res chain seq x y z
N MET A 1 -7.67 -27.53 -3.04
CA MET A 1 -6.19 -27.46 -2.95
C MET A 1 -5.65 -26.08 -3.34
N CYS A 2 -6.12 -25.45 -4.44
CA CYS A 2 -5.75 -24.07 -4.83
C CYS A 2 -6.04 -23.00 -3.75
N CYS A 3 -7.07 -23.20 -2.92
CA CYS A 3 -7.43 -22.26 -1.85
C CYS A 3 -6.33 -22.07 -0.81
N PHE A 4 -5.46 -23.06 -0.57
CA PHE A 4 -4.44 -22.96 0.47
C PHE A 4 -3.29 -22.03 0.08
N TYR A 5 -2.83 -22.09 -1.16
CA TYR A 5 -1.71 -21.26 -1.65
C TYR A 5 -2.10 -19.78 -1.70
N PHE A 6 -3.30 -19.48 -2.19
CA PHE A 6 -3.83 -18.12 -2.22
C PHE A 6 -4.19 -17.60 -0.83
N ASN A 7 -4.54 -18.47 0.13
CA ASN A 7 -4.71 -18.07 1.53
C ASN A 7 -3.38 -17.63 2.17
N CYS A 8 -2.27 -18.35 1.92
CA CYS A 8 -0.94 -17.91 2.33
C CYS A 8 -0.61 -16.54 1.74
N TRP A 9 -0.85 -16.34 0.45
CA TRP A 9 -0.66 -15.03 -0.19
C TRP A 9 -1.53 -13.95 0.46
N ASP A 10 -2.82 -14.22 0.69
CA ASP A 10 -3.73 -13.26 1.32
C ASP A 10 -3.31 -12.80 2.72
N LYS A 11 -2.52 -13.64 3.41
CA LYS A 11 -1.89 -13.36 4.70
C LYS A 11 -0.48 -12.75 4.60
N PHE A 12 -0.03 -12.44 3.38
CA PHE A 12 1.31 -11.94 3.09
C PHE A 12 2.43 -12.93 3.44
N GLU A 13 2.12 -14.23 3.54
CA GLU A 13 3.12 -15.32 3.62
C GLU A 13 3.66 -15.62 2.20
N HIS A 14 4.26 -14.63 1.54
CA HIS A 14 4.61 -14.69 0.12
C HIS A 14 5.65 -15.76 -0.21
N GLU A 15 6.65 -15.98 0.65
CA GLU A 15 7.65 -17.05 0.48
C GLU A 15 6.98 -18.42 0.44
N LYS A 16 6.11 -18.69 1.41
CA LYS A 16 5.37 -19.95 1.50
C LYS A 16 4.38 -20.11 0.35
N ALA A 17 3.71 -19.05 -0.06
CA ALA A 17 2.85 -19.07 -1.24
C ALA A 17 3.65 -19.43 -2.51
N LEU A 18 4.88 -18.90 -2.65
CA LEU A 18 5.76 -19.23 -3.78
C LEU A 18 6.21 -20.68 -3.73
N GLU A 19 6.68 -21.17 -2.58
CA GLU A 19 7.10 -22.57 -2.39
C GLU A 19 6.00 -23.56 -2.78
N LEU A 20 4.75 -23.24 -2.44
CA LEU A 20 3.62 -24.10 -2.72
C LEU A 20 3.12 -24.01 -4.18
N LEU A 21 3.26 -22.86 -4.84
CA LEU A 21 2.87 -22.68 -6.24
C LEU A 21 3.95 -23.14 -7.23
N GLN A 22 5.21 -23.08 -6.85
CA GLN A 22 6.36 -23.35 -7.73
C GLN A 22 6.33 -24.73 -8.42
N PRO A 23 5.84 -25.83 -7.79
CA PRO A 23 5.70 -27.12 -8.48
C PRO A 23 4.70 -27.13 -9.64
N TYR A 24 3.79 -26.16 -9.72
CA TYR A 24 2.72 -26.06 -10.72
C TYR A 24 2.95 -24.89 -11.70
N ASP A 25 4.22 -24.63 -12.04
CA ASP A 25 4.64 -23.42 -12.74
C ASP A 25 3.95 -23.17 -14.08
N LYS A 26 3.70 -24.22 -14.87
CA LYS A 26 3.00 -24.14 -16.16
C LYS A 26 1.59 -23.58 -16.04
N ASP A 27 0.87 -23.93 -14.97
CA ASP A 27 -0.53 -23.55 -14.76
C ASP A 27 -0.66 -22.21 -14.03
N PHE A 28 0.32 -21.88 -13.17
CA PHE A 28 0.28 -20.71 -12.29
C PHE A 28 1.35 -19.66 -12.58
N PHE A 29 1.98 -19.70 -13.77
CA PHE A 29 3.03 -18.76 -14.17
C PHE A 29 2.65 -17.29 -13.93
N ALA A 30 1.42 -16.92 -14.27
CA ALA A 30 0.89 -15.57 -14.09
C ALA A 30 0.82 -15.09 -12.63
N TYR A 31 0.87 -16.01 -11.66
CA TYR A 31 0.87 -15.74 -10.22
C TYR A 31 2.27 -15.89 -9.60
N ILE A 32 3.08 -16.82 -10.12
CA ILE A 32 4.48 -17.02 -9.68
C ILE A 32 5.35 -15.81 -9.99
N ILE A 33 5.19 -15.21 -11.17
CA ILE A 33 6.00 -14.04 -11.55
C ILE A 33 5.77 -12.85 -10.59
N PRO A 34 4.52 -12.43 -10.28
CA PRO A 34 4.28 -11.43 -9.25
C PRO A 34 4.89 -11.77 -7.88
N LEU A 35 4.76 -13.01 -7.38
CA LEU A 35 5.41 -13.42 -6.12
C LEU A 35 6.92 -13.27 -6.18
N LYS A 36 7.56 -13.73 -7.26
CA LYS A 36 9.00 -13.54 -7.44
C LYS A 36 9.40 -12.07 -7.46
N ARG A 37 8.57 -11.18 -8.02
CA ARG A 37 8.84 -9.73 -8.03
C ARG A 37 8.68 -9.13 -6.63
N ILE A 38 7.61 -9.48 -5.90
CA ILE A 38 7.39 -9.08 -4.49
C ILE A 38 8.61 -9.46 -3.63
N LEU A 39 9.06 -10.71 -3.76
CA LEU A 39 10.21 -11.26 -3.05
C LEU A 39 11.57 -10.81 -3.59
N ARG A 40 11.58 -9.92 -4.61
CA ARG A 40 12.80 -9.43 -5.29
C ARG A 40 13.71 -10.55 -5.82
N LYS A 41 13.14 -11.71 -6.14
CA LYS A 41 13.82 -12.85 -6.79
C LYS A 41 13.90 -12.70 -8.31
N THR A 42 13.33 -11.63 -8.86
CA THR A 42 13.43 -11.23 -10.28
C THR A 42 13.32 -9.72 -10.42
N LYS A 43 13.48 -9.18 -11.63
CA LYS A 43 13.38 -7.74 -11.91
C LYS A 43 12.04 -7.18 -11.42
N ALA A 44 12.13 -6.23 -10.51
CA ALA A 44 11.01 -5.60 -9.82
C ALA A 44 11.17 -4.08 -9.83
N THR A 45 10.04 -3.39 -9.83
CA THR A 45 9.94 -1.93 -9.65
C THR A 45 10.17 -1.53 -8.19
N GLY A 46 9.90 -2.43 -7.24
CA GLY A 46 9.90 -2.16 -5.81
C GLY A 46 8.52 -1.81 -5.26
N TYR A 47 7.51 -1.60 -6.11
CA TYR A 47 6.14 -1.23 -5.74
C TYR A 47 5.15 -2.39 -5.80
N GLU A 48 5.61 -3.62 -6.01
CA GLU A 48 4.74 -4.78 -6.20
C GLU A 48 3.84 -5.06 -5.00
N LEU A 49 4.34 -4.81 -3.78
CA LEU A 49 3.53 -4.91 -2.57
C LEU A 49 2.38 -3.90 -2.52
N VAL A 50 2.53 -2.73 -3.15
CA VAL A 50 1.42 -1.76 -3.28
C VAL A 50 0.32 -2.35 -4.17
N GLY A 51 0.70 -2.88 -5.34
CA GLY A 51 -0.24 -3.55 -6.23
C GLY A 51 -0.92 -4.76 -5.56
N ASP A 52 -0.17 -5.55 -4.80
CA ASP A 52 -0.70 -6.69 -4.04
C ASP A 52 -1.71 -6.25 -2.97
N LEU A 53 -1.40 -5.19 -2.21
CA LEU A 53 -2.31 -4.63 -1.21
C LEU A 53 -3.61 -4.11 -1.84
N LEU A 54 -3.55 -3.46 -3.00
CA LEU A 54 -4.74 -2.99 -3.73
C LEU A 54 -5.61 -4.17 -4.18
N ASN A 55 -5.00 -5.21 -4.74
CA ASN A 55 -5.73 -6.42 -5.14
C ASN A 55 -6.32 -7.14 -3.92
N ASN A 56 -5.59 -7.20 -2.80
CA ASN A 56 -6.05 -7.82 -1.56
C ASN A 56 -7.20 -7.04 -0.91
N ALA A 57 -7.15 -5.71 -0.93
CA ALA A 57 -8.25 -4.84 -0.47
C ALA A 57 -9.55 -5.17 -1.22
N GLU A 58 -9.47 -5.28 -2.54
CA GLU A 58 -10.61 -5.65 -3.38
C GLU A 58 -11.18 -7.02 -3.02
N ARG A 59 -10.31 -8.03 -2.80
CA ARG A 59 -10.76 -9.36 -2.35
C ARG A 59 -11.44 -9.33 -0.98
N ARG A 60 -10.93 -8.54 -0.03
CA ARG A 60 -11.58 -8.39 1.28
C ARG A 60 -12.96 -7.73 1.14
N ALA A 61 -13.10 -6.76 0.25
CA ALA A 61 -14.38 -6.12 -0.01
C ALA A 61 -15.40 -7.08 -0.63
N THR A 62 -15.00 -7.94 -1.59
CA THR A 62 -15.89 -9.00 -2.14
C THR A 62 -16.39 -9.96 -1.07
N GLN A 63 -15.61 -10.18 -0.02
CA GLN A 63 -15.98 -10.99 1.15
C GLN A 63 -16.77 -10.21 2.20
N GLN A 64 -17.21 -8.98 1.90
CA GLN A 64 -17.91 -8.07 2.81
C GLN A 64 -17.09 -7.70 4.07
N ARG A 65 -15.76 -7.84 4.02
CA ARG A 65 -14.83 -7.47 5.09
C ARG A 65 -14.31 -6.05 4.87
N TYR A 66 -15.21 -5.07 4.93
CA TYR A 66 -14.94 -3.70 4.49
C TYR A 66 -13.90 -2.98 5.34
N ASP A 67 -13.89 -3.15 6.66
CA ASP A 67 -12.86 -2.56 7.52
C ASP A 67 -11.45 -3.09 7.16
N ASP A 68 -11.35 -4.38 6.86
CA ASP A 68 -10.09 -5.06 6.48
C ASP A 68 -9.61 -4.61 5.09
N ALA A 69 -10.55 -4.38 4.17
CA ALA A 69 -10.31 -3.83 2.85
C ALA A 69 -9.78 -2.40 2.93
N ILE A 70 -10.44 -1.55 3.72
CA ILE A 70 -10.05 -0.16 3.92
C ILE A 70 -8.66 -0.07 4.57
N ALA A 71 -8.38 -0.86 5.61
CA ALA A 71 -7.06 -0.90 6.24
C ALA A 71 -5.93 -1.19 5.21
N ARG A 72 -6.17 -2.09 4.25
CA ARG A 72 -5.22 -2.38 3.16
C ARG A 72 -5.04 -1.23 2.19
N LEU A 73 -6.10 -0.49 1.84
CA LEU A 73 -5.98 0.71 1.00
C LEU A 73 -5.13 1.78 1.67
N TYR A 74 -5.30 1.98 2.97
CA TYR A 74 -4.45 2.91 3.73
C TYR A 74 -3.00 2.46 3.74
N ARG A 75 -2.75 1.17 4.02
CA ARG A 75 -1.39 0.65 4.01
C ARG A 75 -0.75 0.75 2.63
N ALA A 76 -1.50 0.48 1.56
CA ALA A 76 -1.02 0.67 0.18
C ALA A 76 -0.62 2.13 -0.08
N THR A 77 -1.45 3.08 0.38
CA THR A 77 -1.23 4.52 0.17
C THR A 77 0.00 5.01 0.93
N GLU A 78 0.17 4.59 2.18
CA GLU A 78 1.35 4.91 2.99
C GLU A 78 2.62 4.26 2.41
N LEU A 79 2.56 2.96 2.11
CA LEU A 79 3.70 2.22 1.55
C LEU A 79 4.18 2.82 0.22
N PHE A 80 3.26 3.31 -0.62
CA PHE A 80 3.63 3.97 -1.88
C PHE A 80 4.52 5.19 -1.65
N ALA A 81 4.16 6.08 -0.72
CA ALA A 81 4.99 7.24 -0.37
C ALA A 81 6.32 6.79 0.24
N GLN A 82 6.28 5.79 1.13
CA GLN A 82 7.48 5.28 1.77
C GLN A 82 8.52 4.77 0.77
N ILE A 83 8.08 3.95 -0.19
CA ILE A 83 8.94 3.45 -1.27
C ILE A 83 9.44 4.61 -2.15
N ARG A 84 8.60 5.61 -2.43
CA ARG A 84 9.00 6.77 -3.23
C ARG A 84 10.13 7.55 -2.57
N ILE A 85 9.97 7.89 -1.30
CA ILE A 85 10.96 8.63 -0.50
C ILE A 85 12.28 7.84 -0.41
N GLU A 86 12.21 6.54 -0.14
CA GLU A 86 13.40 5.67 -0.10
C GLU A 86 14.11 5.67 -1.46
N LYS A 87 13.38 5.59 -2.57
CA LYS A 87 13.96 5.58 -3.92
C LYS A 87 14.55 6.92 -4.35
N THR A 88 13.96 8.05 -3.93
CA THR A 88 14.41 9.38 -4.37
C THR A 88 15.53 9.95 -3.51
N LYS A 89 15.57 9.59 -2.22
CA LYS A 89 16.49 10.18 -1.24
C LYS A 89 17.34 9.15 -0.47
N GLY A 90 17.04 7.86 -0.59
CA GLY A 90 17.70 6.80 0.19
C GLY A 90 17.20 6.68 1.63
N TYR A 91 16.20 7.47 2.02
CA TYR A 91 15.64 7.48 3.36
C TYR A 91 14.82 6.21 3.63
N LYS A 92 15.28 5.40 4.59
CA LYS A 92 14.55 4.22 5.03
C LYS A 92 13.50 4.62 6.07
N LEU A 93 12.26 4.84 5.63
CA LEU A 93 11.16 5.21 6.51
C LEU A 93 10.88 4.09 7.52
N GLY A 94 10.81 4.47 8.81
CA GLY A 94 10.86 3.58 9.97
C GLY A 94 12.21 3.58 10.73
N ASN A 95 13.29 3.96 10.04
CA ASN A 95 14.61 4.22 10.63
C ASN A 95 15.12 5.64 10.36
N LEU A 96 14.38 6.45 9.61
CA LEU A 96 14.72 7.83 9.31
C LEU A 96 14.91 8.64 10.60
N THR A 97 16.07 9.27 10.73
CA THR A 97 16.42 10.19 11.81
C THR A 97 16.32 11.63 11.35
N LEU A 98 16.15 12.55 12.31
CA LEU A 98 16.07 13.98 12.00
C LEU A 98 17.34 14.51 11.29
N LYS A 99 18.50 13.92 11.57
CA LYS A 99 19.78 14.33 10.98
C LYS A 99 19.90 13.98 9.50
N GLU A 100 19.25 12.90 9.07
CA GLU A 100 19.24 12.45 7.67
C GLU A 100 18.38 13.34 6.78
N LEU A 101 17.42 14.09 7.35
CA LEU A 101 16.68 15.10 6.60
C LEU A 101 17.56 16.29 6.21
N ASP A 102 17.26 16.83 5.02
CA ASP A 102 17.79 18.11 4.54
C ASP A 102 17.61 19.20 5.63
N GLU A 103 18.64 20.03 5.87
CA GLU A 103 18.70 20.90 7.05
C GLU A 103 17.50 21.84 7.18
N GLU A 104 17.00 22.31 6.02
CA GLU A 104 15.83 23.18 5.89
C GLU A 104 14.52 22.55 6.40
N LEU A 105 14.42 21.21 6.35
CA LEU A 105 13.23 20.47 6.78
C LEU A 105 13.25 20.13 8.28
N ARG A 106 14.43 20.10 8.91
CA ARG A 106 14.59 19.65 10.29
C ARG A 106 13.73 20.42 11.30
N PRO A 107 13.61 21.76 11.26
CA PRO A 107 12.80 22.50 12.24
C PRO A 107 11.34 22.05 12.26
N GLU A 108 10.73 21.86 11.08
CA GLU A 108 9.33 21.47 10.94
C GLU A 108 9.07 20.01 11.35
N TYR A 109 10.03 19.12 11.07
CA TYR A 109 9.88 17.69 11.32
C TYR A 109 10.34 17.24 12.71
N SER A 110 11.04 18.11 13.46
CA SER A 110 11.48 17.85 14.84
C SER A 110 10.35 17.42 15.78
N LYS A 111 9.12 17.92 15.57
CA LYS A 111 7.93 17.56 16.36
C LYS A 111 7.46 16.11 16.19
N TYR A 112 7.92 15.41 15.14
CA TYR A 112 7.60 14.00 14.88
C TYR A 112 8.67 13.04 15.42
N MET A 113 9.69 13.57 16.12
CA MET A 113 10.75 12.79 16.73
C MET A 113 10.21 11.97 17.91
N LYS A 114 10.63 10.71 17.97
CA LYS A 114 10.41 9.81 19.11
C LYS A 114 11.67 9.74 19.98
N GLU A 115 11.56 9.14 21.15
CA GLU A 115 12.63 9.03 22.17
C GLU A 115 13.94 8.42 21.65
N ASN A 116 13.91 7.70 20.52
CA ASN A 116 15.09 7.06 19.89
C ASN A 116 15.67 7.83 18.70
N ASP A 117 15.47 9.16 18.61
CA ASP A 117 15.87 10.03 17.49
C ASP A 117 15.26 9.68 16.12
N ARG A 118 14.27 8.78 16.09
CA ARG A 118 13.56 8.35 14.88
C ARG A 118 12.35 9.23 14.64
N LEU A 119 12.13 9.54 13.37
CA LEU A 119 10.92 10.20 12.90
C LEU A 119 9.83 9.16 12.65
N LEU A 120 8.68 9.34 13.30
CA LEU A 120 7.47 8.59 12.99
C LEU A 120 6.52 9.50 12.22
N LEU A 121 6.52 9.36 10.90
CA LEU A 121 5.64 10.10 10.01
C LEU A 121 4.38 9.29 9.75
N GLY A 122 3.23 9.96 9.73
CA GLY A 122 2.01 9.38 9.22
C GLY A 122 1.93 9.55 7.69
N LEU A 123 0.90 8.95 7.09
CA LEU A 123 0.64 9.05 5.66
C LEU A 123 0.66 10.50 5.15
N ARG A 124 0.02 11.43 5.87
CA ARG A 124 -0.02 12.84 5.45
C ARG A 124 1.39 13.45 5.43
N GLU A 125 2.16 13.22 6.49
CA GLU A 125 3.52 13.72 6.62
C GLU A 125 4.44 13.16 5.54
N ASP A 126 4.30 11.89 5.15
CA ASP A 126 5.07 11.28 4.06
C ASP A 126 4.82 12.02 2.72
N TYR A 127 3.57 12.36 2.39
CA TYR A 127 3.28 13.08 1.16
C TYR A 127 3.62 14.57 1.22
N GLU A 128 3.48 15.23 2.37
CA GLU A 128 3.97 16.61 2.56
C GLU A 128 5.49 16.68 2.41
N LEU A 129 6.22 15.66 2.86
CA LEU A 129 7.66 15.55 2.64
C LEU A 129 7.98 15.46 1.15
N LEU A 130 7.29 14.59 0.42
CA LEU A 130 7.42 14.48 -1.05
C LEU A 130 7.10 15.80 -1.76
N TYR A 131 6.07 16.53 -1.31
CA TYR A 131 5.70 17.82 -1.89
C TYR A 131 6.81 18.87 -1.67
N LYS A 132 7.35 18.97 -0.45
CA LYS A 132 8.47 19.88 -0.13
C LYS A 132 9.74 19.52 -0.91
N MET A 133 9.94 18.25 -1.22
CA MET A 133 11.00 17.76 -2.11
C MET A 133 10.73 18.04 -3.60
N LYS A 134 9.61 18.69 -3.94
CA LYS A 134 9.17 18.96 -5.32
C LYS A 134 8.97 17.68 -6.13
N ASP A 135 8.62 16.58 -5.47
CA ASP A 135 8.38 15.30 -6.12
C ASP A 135 7.01 15.30 -6.82
N PRO A 136 6.88 14.74 -8.04
CA PRO A 136 5.60 14.66 -8.75
C PRO A 136 4.49 13.96 -7.96
N VAL A 137 4.84 12.98 -7.11
CA VAL A 137 3.87 12.29 -6.24
C VAL A 137 3.34 13.23 -5.16
N GLY A 138 4.21 14.06 -4.58
CA GLY A 138 3.81 15.09 -3.61
C GLY A 138 2.90 16.15 -4.23
N ASN A 139 3.17 16.55 -5.47
CA ASN A 139 2.29 17.47 -6.20
C ASN A 139 0.90 16.87 -6.45
N GLU A 140 0.83 15.61 -6.90
CA GLU A 140 -0.45 14.91 -7.07
C GLU A 140 -1.22 14.82 -5.73
N PHE A 141 -0.52 14.58 -4.62
CA PHE A 141 -1.16 14.60 -3.29
C PHE A 141 -1.73 15.99 -2.99
N LYS A 142 -0.96 17.05 -3.21
CA LYS A 142 -1.38 18.42 -2.90
C LYS A 142 -2.58 18.87 -3.73
N GLU A 143 -2.61 18.51 -5.00
CA GLU A 143 -3.74 18.75 -5.91
C GLU A 143 -5.04 18.05 -5.45
N ASN A 144 -4.92 16.95 -4.71
CA ASN A 144 -6.05 16.12 -4.27
C ASN A 144 -6.24 16.09 -2.74
N GLU A 145 -5.52 16.94 -1.97
CA GLU A 145 -5.36 16.80 -0.52
C GLU A 145 -6.71 16.75 0.19
N GLY A 146 -7.64 17.66 -0.14
CA GLY A 146 -8.97 17.69 0.49
C GLY A 146 -9.73 16.38 0.32
N SER A 147 -9.77 15.83 -0.89
CA SER A 147 -10.44 14.54 -1.14
C SER A 147 -9.76 13.38 -0.42
N LEU A 148 -8.44 13.40 -0.32
CA LEU A 148 -7.68 12.36 0.38
C LEU A 148 -7.89 12.45 1.89
N LEU A 149 -7.83 13.65 2.48
CA LEU A 149 -8.08 13.85 3.91
C LEU A 149 -9.48 13.39 4.32
N GLU A 150 -10.50 13.62 3.48
CA GLU A 150 -11.84 13.08 3.73
C GLU A 150 -11.88 11.55 3.72
N ALA A 151 -11.18 10.91 2.79
CA ALA A 151 -11.02 9.46 2.80
C ALA A 151 -10.28 8.99 4.06
N LEU A 152 -9.22 9.70 4.49
CA LEU A 152 -8.42 9.40 5.69
C LEU A 152 -9.20 9.51 7.00
N LYS A 153 -10.20 10.40 7.07
CA LYS A 153 -11.07 10.54 8.23
C LYS A 153 -12.02 9.36 8.41
N HIS A 154 -12.45 8.70 7.32
CA HIS A 154 -13.40 7.58 7.38
C HIS A 154 -12.84 6.35 8.12
N ARG A 155 -11.52 6.13 8.15
CA ARG A 155 -10.91 5.07 8.97
C ARG A 155 -11.02 5.38 10.46
N ASN A 156 -10.90 6.65 10.86
CA ASN A 156 -10.91 7.01 12.26
C ASN A 156 -12.27 6.74 12.93
N SER A 157 -13.36 6.70 12.15
CA SER A 157 -14.70 6.34 12.61
C SER A 157 -15.01 4.82 12.64
N SER A 158 -14.11 3.97 12.14
CA SER A 158 -14.29 2.51 12.12
C SER A 158 -14.00 1.86 13.48
N ILE A 159 -14.72 0.77 13.78
CA ILE A 159 -14.51 -0.08 14.96
C ILE A 159 -13.11 -0.72 15.04
N LEU A 160 -12.46 -1.00 13.90
CA LEU A 160 -11.09 -1.54 13.87
C LEU A 160 -10.02 -0.44 14.00
N ALA A 161 -10.42 0.81 14.19
CA ALA A 161 -9.53 1.92 14.52
C ALA A 161 -9.90 2.52 15.88
N HIS A 162 -10.75 3.56 15.89
CA HIS A 162 -11.10 4.32 17.09
C HIS A 162 -12.61 4.64 17.22
N GLY A 163 -13.45 4.16 16.29
CA GLY A 163 -14.91 4.33 16.33
C GLY A 163 -15.65 3.08 16.81
N LEU A 164 -16.96 3.05 16.60
CA LEU A 164 -17.85 1.95 17.06
C LEU A 164 -18.81 1.45 15.96
N ILE A 165 -18.67 1.94 14.73
CA ILE A 165 -19.62 1.67 13.63
C ILE A 165 -18.97 0.69 12.64
N PRO A 166 -19.64 -0.43 12.28
CA PRO A 166 -19.21 -1.31 11.21
C PRO A 166 -19.27 -0.57 9.86
N LEU A 167 -18.17 -0.60 9.10
CA LEU A 167 -18.14 0.00 7.77
C LEU A 167 -18.90 -0.87 6.75
N LYS A 168 -19.57 -0.21 5.81
CA LYS A 168 -20.38 -0.84 4.76
C LYS A 168 -19.72 -0.68 3.40
N GLU A 169 -20.30 -1.35 2.40
CA GLU A 169 -19.84 -1.29 1.01
C GLU A 169 -19.68 0.14 0.48
N LYS A 170 -20.64 1.02 0.80
CA LYS A 170 -20.60 2.44 0.43
C LYS A 170 -19.34 3.15 0.95
N ASP A 171 -18.90 2.80 2.16
CA ASP A 171 -17.75 3.41 2.81
C ASP A 171 -16.46 2.90 2.17
N TYR A 172 -16.41 1.60 1.85
CA TYR A 172 -15.32 1.03 1.07
C TYR A 172 -15.23 1.66 -0.32
N ASN A 173 -16.33 1.78 -1.06
CA ASN A 173 -16.35 2.36 -2.40
C ASN A 173 -15.86 3.82 -2.37
N PHE A 174 -16.34 4.61 -1.41
CA PHE A 174 -15.91 5.99 -1.20
C PHE A 174 -14.39 6.11 -0.98
N VAL A 175 -13.82 5.26 -0.12
CA VAL A 175 -12.39 5.23 0.19
C VAL A 175 -11.58 4.69 -0.99
N ASN A 176 -12.05 3.63 -1.64
CA ASN A 176 -11.39 2.99 -2.77
C ASN A 176 -11.24 3.95 -3.95
N GLU A 177 -12.31 4.64 -4.35
CA GLU A 177 -12.26 5.64 -5.43
C GLU A 177 -11.20 6.71 -5.19
N ARG A 178 -11.06 7.16 -3.94
CA ARG A 178 -10.14 8.23 -3.56
C ARG A 178 -8.71 7.73 -3.43
N LEU A 179 -8.48 6.69 -2.64
CA LEU A 179 -7.14 6.20 -2.33
C LEU A 179 -6.55 5.38 -3.48
N LYS A 180 -7.26 4.37 -4.01
CA LYS A 180 -6.80 3.59 -5.18
C LYS A 180 -6.66 4.51 -6.40
N GLY A 181 -7.65 5.38 -6.62
CA GLY A 181 -7.61 6.36 -7.71
C GLY A 181 -6.39 7.27 -7.63
N PHE A 182 -6.09 7.80 -6.44
CA PHE A 182 -4.89 8.60 -6.21
C PHE A 182 -3.59 7.84 -6.44
N ILE A 183 -3.45 6.63 -5.88
CA ILE A 183 -2.24 5.79 -6.09
C ILE A 183 -1.98 5.57 -7.58
N LEU A 184 -3.03 5.26 -8.36
CA LEU A 184 -2.89 5.04 -9.80
C LEU A 184 -2.47 6.31 -10.55
N ARG A 185 -3.01 7.48 -10.20
CA ARG A 185 -2.57 8.76 -10.77
C ARG A 185 -1.13 9.10 -10.38
N ALA A 186 -0.78 8.95 -9.10
CA ALA A 186 0.57 9.18 -8.59
C ALA A 186 1.59 8.24 -9.26
N ALA A 187 1.25 6.96 -9.45
CA ALA A 187 2.07 6.01 -10.20
C ALA A 187 2.28 6.48 -11.66
N LYS A 188 1.24 6.98 -12.32
CA LYS A 188 1.35 7.54 -13.67
C LYS A 188 2.29 8.74 -13.74
N ARG A 189 2.29 9.63 -12.74
CA ARG A 189 3.21 10.79 -12.66
C ARG A 189 4.69 10.40 -12.67
N ILE A 190 5.02 9.19 -12.24
CA ILE A 190 6.38 8.65 -12.18
C ILE A 190 6.62 7.53 -13.20
N ASN A 191 5.77 7.39 -14.22
CA ASN A 191 5.84 6.35 -15.25
C ASN A 191 5.87 4.91 -14.68
N LEU A 192 5.13 4.67 -13.60
CA LEU A 192 5.00 3.38 -12.96
C LEU A 192 3.67 2.71 -13.32
N HIS A 193 3.73 1.45 -13.69
CA HIS A 193 2.55 0.59 -13.88
C HIS A 193 2.44 -0.39 -12.71
N LEU A 194 1.35 -0.29 -11.95
CA LEU A 194 1.09 -1.11 -10.76
C LEU A 194 0.28 -2.39 -11.06
N GLU A 195 0.14 -2.77 -12.33
CA GLU A 195 -0.71 -3.88 -12.73
C GLU A 195 -0.19 -5.22 -12.20
N MET A 196 -1.06 -5.94 -11.51
CA MET A 196 -0.86 -7.29 -11.04
C MET A 196 -2.14 -8.08 -11.25
N LYS A 197 -2.02 -9.32 -11.74
CA LYS A 197 -3.18 -10.20 -11.90
C LYS A 197 -3.86 -10.41 -10.56
N GLN A 198 -5.17 -10.20 -10.52
CA GLN A 198 -6.00 -10.47 -9.35
C GLN A 198 -5.98 -11.98 -9.04
N LEU A 199 -5.92 -12.35 -7.76
CA LEU A 199 -6.07 -13.75 -7.37
C LEU A 199 -7.51 -14.20 -7.65
N PRO A 200 -7.75 -15.50 -7.89
CA PRO A 200 -9.11 -16.01 -8.07
C PRO A 200 -10.02 -15.57 -6.93
N GLN A 201 -11.14 -14.93 -7.25
CA GLN A 201 -12.09 -14.39 -6.28
C GLN A 201 -13.14 -15.44 -5.83
N GLU A 202 -13.37 -16.45 -6.66
CA GLU A 202 -14.12 -17.65 -6.30
C GLU A 202 -13.15 -18.77 -5.91
N GLU A 203 -13.54 -19.60 -4.95
CA GLU A 203 -12.81 -20.85 -4.70
C GLU A 203 -12.73 -21.59 -6.03
N ILE A 204 -11.53 -21.77 -6.57
CA ILE A 204 -11.32 -22.68 -7.70
C ILE A 204 -11.52 -24.09 -7.13
N ILE A 205 -12.79 -24.48 -7.01
CA ILE A 205 -13.23 -25.86 -6.90
C ILE A 205 -13.15 -26.39 -8.33
N LYS A 206 -11.96 -26.85 -8.74
CA LYS A 206 -11.92 -27.78 -9.86
C LYS A 206 -12.58 -29.06 -9.34
N SER A 207 -13.81 -29.30 -9.82
CA SER A 207 -14.50 -30.60 -9.81
C SER A 207 -13.68 -31.63 -10.55
#